data_AF-A0ABD5DVT5-F1
#
_entry.id   AF-A0ABD5DVT5-F1
#
_cell.length_a   1.000
_cell.length_b   1.000
_cell.length_c   1.000
_cell.angle_alpha   90.00
_cell.angle_beta   90.00
_cell.angle_gamma   90.00
#
_symmetry.space_group_name_H-M   'P 1'
#
loop_
_entity.id
_entity.type
_entity.pdbx_description
1 polymer ?
#
loop_
_entity_poly.entity_id
_entity_poly.type
_entity_poly.pdbx_seq_one_letter_code
_entity_poly.pdbx_strand_id
1 'polypeptide(L)' 'MSQPLDLVQLSQQIKQWGTELGFQQVGIADTDLSASEPKLQAWLDKQYHGEMEWMARHGMMRARPHELLPGTL' A
#
# COMPACT_ATOMS: atom_id res chain seq x y z
N MET A 1 -5.64 -32.00 -0.24
CA MET A 1 -5.03 -31.33 0.93
C MET A 1 -4.18 -30.21 0.42
N SER A 2 -4.52 -28.96 0.75
CA SER A 2 -3.74 -27.79 0.34
C SER A 2 -2.42 -27.79 1.11
N GLN A 3 -1.29 -27.82 0.41
CA GLN A 3 0.00 -27.59 1.04
C GLN A 3 0.01 -26.20 1.69
N PRO A 4 0.56 -26.03 2.90
CA PRO A 4 0.74 -24.71 3.49
C PRO A 4 1.65 -23.86 2.59
N LEU A 5 1.25 -22.61 2.36
CA LEU A 5 2.00 -21.69 1.50
C LEU A 5 3.34 -21.33 2.17
N ASP A 6 4.46 -21.57 1.50
CA ASP A 6 5.75 -21.05 1.93
C ASP A 6 5.90 -19.60 1.49
N LEU A 7 5.66 -18.67 2.42
CA LEU A 7 5.74 -17.23 2.17
C LEU A 7 7.17 -16.75 1.90
N VAL A 8 8.19 -17.46 2.42
CA VAL A 8 9.60 -17.13 2.17
C VAL A 8 9.95 -17.44 0.73
N GLN A 9 9.59 -18.64 0.26
CA GLN A 9 9.78 -19.03 -1.13
C GLN A 9 9.01 -18.09 -2.08
N LEU A 10 7.75 -17.79 -1.77
CA LEU A 10 6.93 -16.88 -2.57
C LEU A 10 7.55 -15.47 -2.65
N SER A 11 8.04 -14.94 -1.53
CA SER A 11 8.72 -13.63 -1.50
C SER A 11 9.94 -13.59 -2.43
N GLN A 12 10.73 -14.68 -2.46
CA GLN A 12 11.87 -14.80 -3.35
C GLN A 12 11.45 -14.86 -4.81
N GLN A 13 10.41 -15.64 -5.13
CA GLN A 13 9.86 -15.73 -6.49
C GLN A 13 9.35 -14.38 -7.00
N ILE A 14 8.60 -13.65 -6.17
CA ILE A 14 8.10 -12.30 -6.52
C ILE A 14 9.26 -11.35 -6.87
N LYS A 15 10.33 -11.36 -6.08
CA LYS A 15 11.51 -10.52 -6.34
C LYS A 15 12.23 -10.93 -7.62
N GLN A 16 12.39 -12.24 -7.85
CA GLN A 16 12.99 -12.79 -9.06
C GLN A 16 12.20 -12.37 -10.31
N TRP A 17 10.88 -12.56 -10.30
CA TRP A 17 10.01 -12.12 -11.40
C TRP A 17 10.09 -10.62 -11.64
N GLY A 18 10.19 -9.81 -10.57
CA GLY A 18 10.42 -8.38 -10.70
C GLY A 18 11.68 -8.05 -11.50
N THR A 19 12.80 -8.70 -11.17
CA THR A 19 14.06 -8.52 -11.92
C THR A 19 13.93 -8.97 -13.37
N GLU A 20 13.28 -10.11 -13.63
CA GLU A 20 13.05 -10.62 -14.99
C GLU A 20 12.19 -9.69 -15.84
N LEU A 21 11.23 -9.00 -15.22
CA LEU A 21 10.39 -7.98 -15.85
C LEU A 21 11.09 -6.62 -16.02
N GLY A 22 12.34 -6.49 -15.56
CA GLY A 22 13.13 -5.26 -15.69
C GLY A 22 12.93 -4.24 -14.57
N PHE A 23 12.28 -4.61 -13.46
CA PHE A 23 12.21 -3.73 -12.28
C PHE A 23 13.57 -3.67 -11.58
N GLN A 24 14.03 -2.44 -11.29
CA GLN A 24 15.28 -2.20 -10.56
C GLN A 24 15.23 -2.70 -9.10
N GLN A 25 14.05 -2.67 -8.47
CA GLN A 25 13.85 -3.10 -7.10
C GLN A 25 12.39 -3.53 -6.88
N VAL A 26 12.20 -4.52 -6.00
CA VAL A 26 10.89 -4.94 -5.50
C VAL A 26 10.91 -4.99 -3.98
N GLY A 27 9.91 -4.38 -3.36
CA GLY A 27 9.68 -4.39 -1.91
C GLY A 27 8.34 -5.04 -1.57
N ILE A 28 8.27 -5.66 -0.39
CA ILE A 28 7.04 -6.18 0.20
C ILE A 28 6.90 -5.51 1.56
N ALA A 29 5.74 -4.94 1.82
CA ALA A 29 5.38 -4.29 3.08
C ALA A 29 4.00 -4.76 3.52
N ASP A 30 3.71 -4.64 4.81
CA ASP A 30 2.36 -4.81 5.32
C ASP A 30 1.46 -3.61 4.92
N THR A 31 0.21 -3.67 5.36
CA THR A 31 -0.82 -2.67 5.10
C THR A 31 -1.03 -1.72 6.28
N ASP A 32 -0.23 -1.82 7.35
CA ASP A 32 -0.37 -0.98 8.54
C ASP A 32 0.20 0.42 8.28
N LEU A 33 -0.72 1.37 8.12
CA LEU A 33 -0.41 2.77 7.90
C LEU A 33 -0.77 3.64 9.10
N SER A 34 -1.08 3.05 10.26
CA SER A 34 -1.53 3.76 11.47
C SER A 34 -0.55 4.85 11.92
N ALA A 35 0.75 4.61 11.78
CA ALA A 35 1.79 5.60 12.12
C ALA A 35 1.87 6.79 11.15
N SER A 36 1.42 6.60 9.89
CA SER A 36 1.49 7.61 8.83
C SER A 36 0.18 8.38 8.66
N GLU A 37 -0.95 7.78 9.00
CA GLU A 37 -2.30 8.36 8.91
C GLU A 37 -2.41 9.76 9.55
N PRO A 38 -1.92 10.02 10.78
CA PRO A 38 -2.03 11.34 11.40
C PRO A 38 -1.29 12.44 10.62
N LYS A 39 -0.15 12.10 10.00
CA LYS A 39 0.62 13.05 9.18
C LYS A 39 -0.12 13.36 7.89
N LEU A 40 -0.77 12.37 7.28
CA LEU A 40 -1.59 12.56 6.09
C LEU A 40 -2.81 13.43 6.39
N GLN A 41 -3.52 13.16 7.50
CA GLN A 41 -4.66 13.96 7.93
C GLN A 41 -4.25 15.43 8.12
N ALA A 42 -3.18 15.68 8.89
CA ALA A 42 -2.69 17.04 9.11
C ALA A 42 -2.25 17.75 7.81
N TRP A 43 -1.79 17.01 6.81
CA TRP A 43 -1.45 17.54 5.50
C TRP A 43 -2.69 17.91 4.68
N LEU A 44 -3.74 17.09 4.74
CA LEU A 44 -5.04 17.37 4.12
C LEU A 44 -5.74 18.58 4.77
N ASP A 45 -5.72 18.67 6.10
CA ASP A 45 -6.32 19.77 6.86
C ASP A 45 -5.66 21.13 6.52
N LYS A 46 -4.38 21.10 6.15
CA LYS A 46 -3.62 22.29 5.69
C LYS A 46 -3.87 22.65 4.22
N GLN A 47 -4.77 21.95 3.55
CA GLN A 47 -5.07 22.11 2.12
C GLN A 47 -3.84 21.99 1.21
N TYR A 48 -2.84 21.21 1.63
CA TYR A 48 -1.61 21.02 0.85
C TYR A 48 -1.83 20.14 -0.40
N HIS A 49 -3.05 19.63 -0.60
CA HIS A 49 -3.47 18.95 -1.82
C HIS A 49 -3.71 19.88 -3.02
N GLY A 50 -3.55 21.20 -2.86
CA GLY A 50 -3.80 22.17 -3.93
C GLY A 50 -5.22 22.03 -4.47
N GLU A 51 -5.38 22.04 -5.79
CA GLU A 51 -6.69 21.93 -6.45
C GLU A 51 -7.21 20.48 -6.59
N MET A 52 -6.52 19.49 -6.02
CA MET A 52 -6.94 18.09 -6.10
C MET A 52 -8.15 17.80 -5.21
N GLU A 53 -9.35 18.17 -5.66
CA GLU A 53 -10.61 17.92 -4.92
C GLU A 53 -10.83 16.45 -4.58
N TRP A 54 -10.32 15.53 -5.41
CA TRP A 54 -10.38 14.11 -5.10
C TRP A 54 -9.58 13.77 -3.84
N MET A 55 -8.40 14.36 -3.64
CA MET A 55 -7.60 14.18 -2.43
C MET A 55 -8.27 14.81 -1.21
N ALA A 56 -8.95 15.95 -1.38
CA ALA A 56 -9.74 16.54 -0.31
C ALA A 56 -10.88 15.62 0.17
N ARG A 57 -11.54 14.92 -0.77
CA ARG A 57 -12.70 14.06 -0.50
C ARG A 57 -12.35 12.62 -0.11
N HIS A 58 -11.30 12.06 -0.71
CA HIS A 58 -10.97 10.63 -0.64
C HIS A 58 -9.50 10.37 -0.25
N GLY A 59 -8.75 11.39 0.14
CA GLY A 59 -7.32 11.26 0.46
C GLY A 59 -7.01 10.21 1.53
N MET A 60 -7.96 9.97 2.44
CA MET A 60 -7.82 8.98 3.51
C MET A 60 -7.87 7.52 3.05
N MET A 61 -8.42 7.22 1.88
CA MET A 61 -8.36 5.88 1.29
C MET A 61 -6.91 5.42 1.06
N ARG A 62 -5.95 6.35 0.99
CA ARG A 62 -4.51 6.06 0.87
C ARG A 62 -3.89 5.52 2.16
N ALA A 63 -4.47 5.83 3.31
CA ALA A 63 -4.04 5.34 4.62
C ALA A 63 -4.90 4.18 5.13
N ARG A 64 -6.00 3.87 4.43
CA ARG A 64 -6.99 2.85 4.82
C ARG A 64 -7.20 1.85 3.70
N PRO A 65 -6.29 0.87 3.53
CA PRO A 65 -6.34 -0.08 2.41
C PRO A 65 -7.66 -0.85 2.32
N HIS A 66 -8.32 -1.13 3.46
CA HIS A 66 -9.62 -1.80 3.50
C HIS A 66 -10.77 -0.99 2.87
N GLU A 67 -10.64 0.34 2.75
CA GLU A 67 -11.61 1.18 2.02
C GLU A 67 -11.44 1.07 0.49
N LEU A 68 -10.27 0.60 0.01
CA LEU A 68 -10.00 0.37 -1.41
C LEU A 68 -10.53 -0.98 -1.89
N LEU A 69 -10.28 -2.03 -1.12
CA LEU A 69 -10.71 -3.39 -1.44
C LEU A 69 -11.16 -4.12 -0.16
N PRO A 70 -12.41 -4.61 -0.10
CA PRO A 70 -12.87 -5.40 1.03
C PRO A 70 -12.02 -6.65 1.22
N GLY A 71 -11.62 -6.90 2.47
CA GLY A 71 -10.78 -8.06 2.82
C GLY A 71 -9.27 -7.82 2.71
N THR A 72 -8.82 -6.59 2.47
CA THR A 72 -7.42 -6.22 2.70
C THR A 72 -7.11 -6.24 4.20
N LEU A 73 -6.12 -7.05 4.59
CA LEU A 73 -5.67 -7.30 5.96
C LEU A 73 -4.20 -6.89 6.14
#